data_AF-A0A2D7GXZ0-F1
#
_entry.id   AF-A0A2D7GXZ0-F1
#
_cell.length_a   1.000
_cell.length_b   1.000
_cell.length_c   1.000
_cell.angle_alpha   90.00
_cell.angle_beta   90.00
_cell.angle_gamma   90.00
#
_symmetry.space_group_name_H-M   'P 1'
#
loop_
_entity.id
_entity.type
_entity.pdbx_description
1 polymer ?
#
loop_
_entity_poly.entity_id
_entity_poly.type
_entity_poly.pdbx_seq_one_letter_code
_entity_poly.pdbx_strand_id
1 'polypeptide(L)'
;MAKAKGLCLKVTLITIAFLINTLIVLYVARQSIALPYWLHELFARAESIRIEHPIQDAFSVISPQQPIARPVIHYNKTRKHLASSYSTCIDKKKPPSDKTLYTWIDVDGTRHISDKPQVINSKTSLRVAGVIKPDKISINFLSQNLSYSVRKTSTEKVNRAMKMFGEITPEAAIVPVVANVRSFKTKDSYNNYSKKKSSLKTPTAGFYTSGNNESVVLIRDDESTANTVAHEIVHTINQHWYGQIARWLNEGMAEYAENLSQSHWRSYLLQNQPVSLNNLFASTRNSWDNDTQRYYATSWAFVSFMMAKEKQFMSRLLLKESENGCAALSSHDIQKLYGRPIAQLERDFLRWLK
;
A
#
# COMPACT_ATOMS: atom_id res chain seq x y z
N MET A 1 23.25 -14.43 -59.04
CA MET A 1 24.27 -13.81 -58.15
C MET A 1 23.93 -12.37 -57.71
N ALA A 2 22.67 -12.04 -57.37
CA ALA A 2 22.27 -10.66 -57.03
C ALA A 2 21.92 -10.43 -55.53
N LYS A 3 21.72 -11.49 -54.73
CA LYS A 3 21.29 -11.38 -53.31
C LYS A 3 22.42 -11.08 -52.32
N ALA A 4 23.68 -11.36 -52.68
CA ALA A 4 24.83 -11.20 -51.78
C ALA A 4 25.27 -9.75 -51.58
N LYS A 5 25.01 -8.85 -52.55
CA LYS A 5 25.45 -7.45 -52.49
C LYS A 5 24.69 -6.63 -51.45
N GLY A 6 23.40 -6.92 -51.22
CA GLY A 6 22.56 -6.20 -50.25
C GLY A 6 22.85 -6.55 -48.78
N LEU A 7 23.31 -7.78 -48.51
CA LEU A 7 23.70 -8.18 -47.15
C LEU A 7 25.06 -7.59 -46.78
N CYS A 8 26.02 -7.64 -47.71
CA CYS A 8 27.35 -7.07 -47.51
C CYS A 8 27.26 -5.56 -47.21
N LEU A 9 26.47 -4.82 -48.01
CA LEU A 9 26.28 -3.38 -47.80
C LEU A 9 25.65 -3.05 -46.43
N LYS A 10 24.66 -3.82 -45.98
CA LYS A 10 24.02 -3.64 -44.67
C LYS A 10 24.98 -3.92 -43.52
N VAL A 11 25.77 -4.99 -43.62
CA VAL A 11 26.79 -5.30 -42.62
C VAL A 11 27.81 -4.17 -42.56
N THR A 12 28.33 -3.70 -43.71
CA THR A 12 29.29 -2.59 -43.76
C THR A 12 28.75 -1.30 -43.13
N LEU A 13 27.48 -0.95 -43.38
CA LEU A 13 26.86 0.24 -42.77
C LEU A 13 26.73 0.10 -41.24
N ILE A 14 26.40 -1.09 -40.74
CA ILE A 14 26.33 -1.36 -39.30
C ILE A 14 27.71 -1.27 -38.66
N THR A 15 28.75 -1.83 -39.29
CA THR A 15 30.13 -1.75 -38.76
C THR A 15 30.65 -0.32 -38.75
N ILE A 16 30.35 0.47 -39.79
CA ILE A 16 30.72 1.89 -39.84
C ILE A 16 29.99 2.67 -38.75
N ALA A 17 28.68 2.46 -38.58
CA ALA A 17 27.91 3.11 -37.52
C ALA A 17 28.44 2.76 -36.12
N PHE A 18 28.82 1.50 -35.90
CA PHE A 18 29.42 1.04 -34.66
C PHE A 18 30.78 1.72 -34.41
N LEU A 19 31.68 1.70 -35.40
CA LEU A 19 33.00 2.32 -35.31
C LEU A 19 32.93 3.82 -35.06
N ILE A 20 32.02 4.54 -35.73
CA ILE A 20 31.79 5.97 -35.51
C ILE A 20 31.29 6.21 -34.09
N ASN A 21 30.32 5.42 -33.61
CA ASN A 21 29.84 5.56 -32.23
C ASN A 21 30.96 5.29 -31.21
N THR A 22 31.76 4.24 -31.41
CA THR A 22 32.89 3.92 -30.54
C THR A 22 33.95 5.03 -30.56
N LEU A 23 34.27 5.60 -31.73
CA LEU A 23 35.21 6.71 -31.85
C LEU A 23 34.67 8.01 -31.23
N ILE A 24 33.37 8.29 -31.34
CA ILE A 24 32.72 9.42 -30.66
C ILE A 24 32.77 9.23 -29.15
N VAL A 25 32.45 8.04 -28.65
CA VAL A 25 32.53 7.72 -27.22
C VAL A 25 33.96 7.82 -26.71
N LEU A 26 34.95 7.32 -27.45
CA LEU A 26 36.37 7.44 -27.09
C LEU A 26 36.87 8.90 -27.20
N TYR A 27 36.39 9.68 -28.17
CA TYR A 27 36.70 11.10 -28.30
C TYR A 27 36.11 11.91 -27.13
N VAL A 28 34.86 11.64 -26.75
CA VAL A 28 34.18 12.24 -25.59
C VAL A 28 34.83 11.80 -24.27
N ALA A 29 35.28 10.55 -24.17
CA ALA A 29 36.00 10.06 -22.99
C ALA A 29 37.41 10.65 -22.86
N ARG A 30 38.04 11.04 -23.98
CA ARG A 30 39.42 11.54 -24.03
C ARG A 30 39.54 13.06 -24.02
N GLN A 31 38.52 13.78 -24.50
CA GLN A 31 38.42 15.23 -24.37
C GLN A 31 37.26 15.59 -23.44
N SER A 32 37.60 16.08 -22.25
CA SER A 32 36.70 16.54 -21.20
C SER A 32 35.81 17.69 -21.69
N ILE A 33 34.77 17.38 -22.46
CA ILE A 33 33.72 18.34 -22.79
C ILE A 33 32.87 18.50 -21.54
N ALA A 34 32.72 19.74 -21.08
CA ALA A 34 31.81 20.05 -19.97
C ALA A 34 30.38 19.69 -20.39
N LEU A 35 29.89 18.56 -19.88
CA LEU A 35 28.53 18.13 -20.12
C LEU A 35 27.56 19.05 -19.37
N PRO A 36 26.35 19.29 -19.90
CA PRO A 36 25.30 19.96 -19.16
C PRO A 36 25.08 19.27 -17.80
N TYR A 37 24.92 20.05 -16.73
CA TYR A 37 24.84 19.57 -15.34
C TYR A 37 23.85 18.39 -15.15
N TRP A 38 22.72 18.41 -15.87
CA TRP A 38 21.70 17.36 -15.81
C TRP A 38 22.18 15.99 -16.34
N LEU A 39 23.17 15.95 -17.23
CA LEU A 39 23.73 14.70 -17.75
C LEU A 39 24.69 14.05 -16.74
N HIS A 40 25.45 14.86 -16.00
CA HIS A 40 26.29 14.39 -14.90
C HIS A 40 25.47 13.73 -13.79
N GLU A 41 24.29 14.27 -13.50
CA GLU A 41 23.40 13.78 -12.46
C GLU A 41 22.70 12.46 -12.84
N LEU A 42 22.51 12.24 -14.14
CA LEU A 42 22.01 10.98 -14.70
C LEU A 42 23.07 9.86 -14.64
N PHE A 43 24.32 10.15 -14.99
CA PHE A 43 25.40 9.16 -14.91
C PHE A 43 25.81 8.82 -13.47
N ALA A 44 25.85 9.81 -12.57
CA ALA A 44 26.08 9.57 -11.14
C ALA A 44 24.98 8.71 -10.49
N ARG A 45 23.74 8.75 -11.02
CA ARG A 45 22.64 7.87 -10.61
C ARG A 45 22.70 6.48 -11.25
N ALA A 46 23.35 6.33 -12.39
CA ALA A 46 23.52 5.03 -13.05
C ALA A 46 24.64 4.19 -12.40
N GLU A 47 25.74 4.82 -11.97
CA GLU A 47 26.87 4.15 -11.31
C GLU A 47 26.58 3.72 -9.86
N SER A 48 25.55 4.27 -9.22
CA SER A 48 25.12 3.88 -7.85
C SER A 48 24.18 2.66 -7.83
N ILE A 49 23.85 2.07 -8.99
CA ILE A 49 23.18 0.77 -9.08
C ILE A 49 24.26 -0.31 -9.30
N ARG A 50 25.12 -0.49 -8.30
CA ARG A 50 25.90 -1.73 -8.13
C ARG A 50 25.31 -2.47 -6.94
N ILE A 51 24.76 -3.66 -7.22
CA ILE A 51 24.29 -4.58 -6.18
C ILE A 51 25.54 -5.16 -5.51
N GLU A 52 25.85 -4.68 -4.31
CA GLU A 52 26.69 -5.41 -3.35
C GLU A 52 25.81 -5.83 -2.17
N HIS A 53 25.69 -7.14 -1.95
CA HIS A 53 25.34 -7.68 -0.64
C HIS A 53 26.59 -7.59 0.25
N PRO A 54 26.42 -7.16 1.51
CA PRO A 54 26.57 -8.14 2.58
C PRO A 54 25.53 -7.99 3.70
N ILE A 55 25.04 -9.15 4.14
CA ILE A 55 24.37 -9.35 5.42
C ILE A 55 25.47 -9.64 6.44
N GLN A 56 25.68 -8.73 7.39
CA GLN A 56 26.15 -8.92 8.78
C GLN A 56 26.81 -7.62 9.28
N ASP A 57 26.65 -7.34 10.58
CA ASP A 57 27.24 -6.23 11.34
C ASP A 57 26.50 -4.88 11.32
N ALA A 58 25.32 -4.86 11.97
CA ALA A 58 24.77 -3.63 12.55
C ALA A 58 24.14 -3.91 13.92
N PHE A 59 24.87 -4.61 14.78
CA PHE A 59 24.60 -4.70 16.22
C PHE A 59 25.90 -4.45 16.99
N SER A 60 26.36 -3.20 16.99
CA SER A 60 27.29 -2.70 18.00
C SER A 60 27.55 -1.20 17.83
N VAL A 61 27.71 -0.55 18.98
CA VAL A 61 28.13 0.86 19.22
C VAL A 61 26.99 1.90 19.24
N ILE A 62 26.31 1.93 20.38
CA ILE A 62 25.73 3.16 20.95
C ILE A 62 26.84 3.84 21.77
N SER A 63 27.09 5.13 21.53
CA SER A 63 27.70 6.04 22.51
C SER A 63 27.04 7.43 22.38
N PRO A 64 26.83 8.16 23.49
CA PRO A 64 25.79 9.18 23.59
C PRO A 64 26.29 10.57 23.17
N GLN A 65 25.55 11.22 22.26
CA GLN A 65 25.64 12.66 22.06
C GLN A 65 24.32 13.30 22.51
N GLN A 66 24.46 14.34 23.35
CA GLN A 66 23.37 15.05 24.03
C GLN A 66 22.32 15.60 23.06
N PRO A 67 21.04 15.65 23.45
CA PRO A 67 19.96 16.07 22.57
C PRO A 67 19.93 17.59 22.40
N ILE A 68 20.16 18.05 21.18
CA ILE A 68 19.72 19.39 20.76
C ILE A 68 18.20 19.33 20.65
N ALA A 69 17.50 20.02 21.57
CA ALA A 69 16.06 20.13 21.59
C ALA A 69 15.56 20.77 20.28
N ARG A 70 14.92 19.97 19.42
CA ARG A 70 14.11 20.47 18.31
C ARG A 70 12.67 20.65 18.80
N PRO A 71 11.99 21.73 18.43
CA PRO A 71 10.63 21.99 18.87
C PRO A 71 9.70 20.87 18.41
N VAL A 72 8.97 20.30 19.36
CA VAL A 72 7.93 19.29 19.11
C VAL A 72 6.80 19.97 18.35
N ILE A 73 6.70 19.72 17.04
CA ILE A 73 5.54 20.14 16.25
C ILE A 73 4.36 19.26 16.69
N HIS A 74 3.40 19.88 17.38
CA HIS A 74 2.13 19.24 17.72
C HIS A 74 1.28 19.03 16.46
N TYR A 75 1.39 17.85 15.85
CA TYR A 75 0.50 17.43 14.77
C TYR A 75 -0.85 16.99 15.36
N ASN A 76 -1.81 17.91 15.44
CA ASN A 76 -3.21 17.59 15.76
C ASN A 76 -3.87 16.89 14.56
N LYS A 77 -3.69 15.57 14.45
CA LYS A 77 -4.34 14.72 13.46
C LYS A 77 -5.41 13.84 14.14
N THR A 78 -6.51 14.44 14.59
CA THR A 78 -7.67 13.65 15.04
C THR A 78 -8.30 12.95 13.85
N ARG A 79 -8.09 11.64 13.72
CA ARG A 79 -8.75 10.79 12.71
C ARG A 79 -9.83 9.97 13.38
N LYS A 80 -11.08 10.10 12.94
CA LYS A 80 -12.17 9.21 13.34
C LYS A 80 -12.59 8.40 12.13
N HIS A 81 -12.28 7.11 12.04
CA HIS A 81 -12.72 6.35 10.86
C HIS A 81 -14.21 5.97 10.98
N LEU A 82 -14.82 5.68 9.84
CA LEU A 82 -16.21 5.20 9.79
C LEU A 82 -16.26 3.88 10.55
N ALA A 83 -16.93 3.87 11.70
CA ALA A 83 -17.33 2.60 12.29
C ALA A 83 -18.17 1.88 11.24
N SER A 84 -17.82 0.63 10.94
CA SER A 84 -18.73 -0.34 10.34
C SER A 84 -20.04 -0.28 11.15
N SER A 85 -21.01 0.51 10.70
CA SER A 85 -22.37 0.52 11.24
C SER A 85 -23.22 -0.41 10.40
N TYR A 86 -22.63 -1.49 9.90
CA TYR A 86 -23.40 -2.45 9.15
C TYR A 86 -24.07 -3.38 10.15
N SER A 87 -25.40 -3.25 10.25
CA SER A 87 -26.27 -4.27 10.83
C SER A 87 -26.23 -5.59 10.04
N THR A 88 -25.53 -5.62 8.90
CA THR A 88 -25.39 -6.75 7.98
C THR A 88 -23.92 -6.97 7.65
N CYS A 89 -23.39 -8.17 7.88
CA CYS A 89 -22.01 -8.48 7.50
C CYS A 89 -21.73 -8.13 6.04
N ILE A 90 -20.63 -7.42 5.79
CA ILE A 90 -20.03 -7.31 4.46
C ILE A 90 -18.83 -8.24 4.43
N ASP A 91 -19.06 -9.43 3.86
CA ASP A 91 -18.06 -10.48 3.67
C ASP A 91 -16.90 -10.00 2.78
N LYS A 92 -15.91 -10.86 2.58
CA LYS A 92 -14.73 -10.61 1.76
C LYS A 92 -15.10 -10.05 0.39
N LYS A 93 -14.34 -9.06 -0.05
CA LYS A 93 -14.48 -8.56 -1.43
C LYS A 93 -13.93 -9.59 -2.39
N LYS A 94 -14.76 -9.97 -3.36
CA LYS A 94 -14.35 -10.87 -4.45
C LYS A 94 -13.18 -10.23 -5.22
N PRO A 95 -12.15 -11.01 -5.56
CA PRO A 95 -11.06 -10.49 -6.39
C PRO A 95 -11.57 -10.09 -7.78
N PRO A 96 -10.87 -9.19 -8.46
CA PRO A 96 -11.11 -8.93 -9.88
C PRO A 96 -11.04 -10.23 -10.69
N SER A 97 -11.90 -10.35 -11.70
CA SER A 97 -11.87 -11.47 -12.64
C SER A 97 -10.74 -11.32 -13.64
N ASP A 98 -10.29 -12.45 -14.18
CA ASP A 98 -9.45 -12.48 -15.37
C ASP A 98 -10.10 -11.68 -16.52
N LYS A 99 -9.25 -11.06 -17.34
CA LYS A 99 -9.69 -10.33 -18.54
C LYS A 99 -9.35 -11.14 -19.79
N THR A 100 -10.34 -11.42 -20.62
CA THR A 100 -10.12 -12.07 -21.91
C THR A 100 -9.79 -11.01 -22.96
N LEU A 101 -8.63 -11.13 -23.60
CA LEU A 101 -8.26 -10.28 -24.71
C LEU A 101 -8.80 -10.85 -26.02
N TYR A 102 -9.49 -10.01 -26.76
CA TYR A 102 -9.99 -10.27 -28.10
C TYR A 102 -9.14 -9.48 -29.09
N THR A 103 -8.79 -10.07 -30.22
CA THR A 103 -8.22 -9.38 -31.37
C THR A 103 -9.06 -9.63 -32.61
N TRP A 104 -9.24 -8.59 -33.41
CA TRP A 104 -9.90 -8.71 -34.71
C TRP A 104 -9.28 -7.77 -35.73
N ILE A 105 -9.54 -8.05 -37.00
CA ILE A 105 -9.24 -7.13 -38.10
C ILE A 105 -10.57 -6.57 -38.59
N ASP A 106 -10.68 -5.25 -38.68
CA ASP A 106 -11.87 -4.58 -39.21
C ASP A 106 -11.90 -4.58 -40.74
N VAL A 107 -12.93 -3.94 -41.31
CA VAL A 107 -13.15 -3.87 -42.76
C VAL A 107 -12.06 -3.05 -43.49
N ASP A 108 -11.36 -2.17 -42.77
CA ASP A 108 -10.30 -1.32 -43.30
C ASP A 108 -8.91 -1.99 -43.17
N GLY A 109 -8.86 -3.23 -42.68
CA GLY A 109 -7.62 -3.98 -42.47
C GLY A 109 -6.88 -3.61 -41.18
N THR A 110 -7.49 -2.80 -40.30
CA THR A 110 -6.88 -2.39 -39.03
C THR A 110 -7.06 -3.48 -37.98
N ARG A 111 -5.96 -3.83 -37.30
CA ARG A 111 -5.99 -4.77 -36.18
C ARG A 111 -6.37 -4.06 -34.89
N HIS A 112 -7.36 -4.59 -34.21
CA HIS A 112 -7.83 -4.17 -32.89
C HIS A 112 -7.49 -5.20 -31.82
N ILE A 113 -7.32 -4.74 -30.58
CA ILE A 113 -7.19 -5.58 -29.37
C ILE A 113 -8.01 -4.93 -28.26
N SER A 114 -8.88 -5.70 -27.58
CA SER A 114 -9.71 -5.21 -26.48
C SER A 114 -10.02 -6.30 -25.47
N ASP A 115 -10.28 -5.92 -24.21
CA ASP A 115 -10.83 -6.81 -23.17
C ASP A 115 -12.36 -6.96 -23.26
N LYS A 116 -13.00 -6.32 -24.25
CA LYS A 116 -14.43 -6.45 -24.57
C LYS A 116 -14.61 -6.73 -26.06
N PRO A 117 -15.32 -7.79 -26.45
CA PRO A 117 -15.59 -8.01 -27.86
C PRO A 117 -16.59 -6.96 -28.36
N GLN A 118 -16.25 -6.23 -29.44
CA GLN A 118 -17.22 -5.37 -30.12
C GLN A 118 -18.17 -6.21 -30.98
N VAL A 119 -19.32 -5.63 -31.35
CA VAL A 119 -20.35 -6.24 -32.20
C VAL A 119 -19.72 -6.69 -33.52
N ILE A 120 -19.74 -8.00 -33.75
CA ILE A 120 -19.08 -8.69 -34.84
C ILE A 120 -20.04 -8.73 -36.02
N ASN A 121 -19.64 -8.26 -37.20
CA ASN A 121 -20.33 -8.57 -38.45
C ASN A 121 -19.64 -9.75 -39.16
N SER A 122 -20.28 -10.34 -40.17
CA SER A 122 -19.78 -11.52 -40.88
C SER A 122 -18.40 -11.34 -41.57
N LYS A 123 -17.87 -10.11 -41.62
CA LYS A 123 -16.55 -9.80 -42.19
C LYS A 123 -15.47 -9.58 -41.12
N THR A 124 -15.82 -9.53 -39.83
CA THR A 124 -14.87 -9.33 -38.74
C THR A 124 -14.33 -10.66 -38.23
N SER A 125 -13.03 -10.92 -38.41
CA SER A 125 -12.39 -12.12 -37.87
C SER A 125 -12.08 -11.94 -36.37
N LEU A 126 -12.84 -12.57 -35.48
CA LEU A 126 -12.58 -12.54 -34.04
C LEU A 126 -11.65 -13.68 -33.63
N ARG A 127 -10.61 -13.38 -32.85
CA ARG A 127 -9.79 -14.37 -32.16
C ARG A 127 -9.61 -14.00 -30.70
N VAL A 128 -9.62 -15.00 -29.82
CA VAL A 128 -9.14 -14.82 -28.45
C VAL A 128 -7.62 -14.73 -28.50
N ALA A 129 -7.07 -13.57 -28.16
CA ALA A 129 -5.64 -13.30 -28.15
C ALA A 129 -4.95 -13.86 -26.89
N GLY A 130 -5.68 -14.00 -25.79
CA GLY A 130 -5.19 -14.55 -24.54
C GLY A 130 -6.02 -14.12 -23.33
N VAL A 131 -5.57 -14.48 -22.14
CA VAL A 131 -6.18 -14.10 -20.86
C VAL A 131 -5.15 -13.36 -20.02
N ILE A 132 -5.51 -12.16 -19.53
CA ILE A 132 -4.70 -11.39 -18.58
C ILE A 132 -5.17 -11.72 -17.16
N LYS A 133 -4.23 -12.18 -16.33
CA LYS A 133 -4.44 -12.33 -14.88
C LYS A 133 -4.41 -10.97 -14.20
N PRO A 134 -5.24 -10.72 -13.17
CA PRO A 134 -5.18 -9.48 -12.41
C PRO A 134 -3.82 -9.27 -11.73
N ASP A 135 -3.40 -8.01 -11.62
CA ASP A 135 -2.27 -7.63 -10.77
C ASP A 135 -2.57 -7.96 -9.31
N LYS A 136 -1.52 -8.17 -8.50
CA LYS A 136 -1.68 -8.35 -7.04
C LYS A 136 -2.48 -7.20 -6.42
N ILE A 137 -2.27 -5.98 -6.91
CA ILE A 137 -3.09 -4.82 -6.60
C ILE A 137 -3.22 -3.89 -7.80
N SER A 138 -4.44 -3.42 -8.04
CA SER A 138 -4.74 -2.35 -8.99
C SER A 138 -5.31 -1.15 -8.24
N ILE A 139 -4.60 -0.01 -8.27
CA ILE A 139 -5.02 1.23 -7.61
C ILE A 139 -5.64 2.18 -8.65
N ASN A 140 -6.95 2.37 -8.55
CA ASN A 140 -7.72 3.24 -9.43
C ASN A 140 -7.91 4.62 -8.77
N PHE A 141 -7.16 5.62 -9.22
CA PHE A 141 -7.37 7.01 -8.81
C PHE A 141 -8.54 7.60 -9.59
N LEU A 142 -9.72 7.64 -8.98
CA LEU A 142 -10.98 8.09 -9.60
C LEU A 142 -11.01 9.60 -9.86
N SER A 143 -10.17 10.36 -9.16
CA SER A 143 -10.02 11.81 -9.32
C SER A 143 -8.63 12.15 -9.87
N GLN A 144 -8.53 13.12 -10.77
CA GLN A 144 -7.25 13.54 -11.38
C GLN A 144 -6.46 14.58 -10.57
N ASN A 145 -6.88 14.87 -9.34
CA ASN A 145 -6.35 15.94 -8.49
C ASN A 145 -5.21 15.53 -7.54
N LEU A 146 -4.86 14.24 -7.42
CA LEU A 146 -3.66 13.82 -6.69
C LEU A 146 -2.40 14.06 -7.51
N SER A 147 -1.38 14.67 -6.90
CA SER A 147 -0.06 14.85 -7.50
C SER A 147 0.59 13.52 -7.83
N TYR A 148 1.54 13.52 -8.78
CA TYR A 148 2.32 12.32 -9.10
C TYR A 148 3.07 11.79 -7.87
N SER A 149 3.65 12.69 -7.08
CA SER A 149 4.38 12.36 -5.85
C SER A 149 3.48 11.62 -4.85
N VAL A 150 2.25 12.09 -4.63
CA VAL A 150 1.28 11.42 -3.75
C VAL A 150 0.95 10.02 -4.26
N ARG A 151 0.65 9.87 -5.56
CA ARG A 151 0.31 8.56 -6.15
C ARG A 151 1.47 7.57 -6.04
N LYS A 152 2.68 8.01 -6.38
CA LYS A 152 3.90 7.20 -6.29
C LYS A 152 4.18 6.78 -4.84
N THR A 153 4.26 7.74 -3.92
CA THR A 153 4.60 7.49 -2.51
C THR A 153 3.57 6.60 -1.82
N SER A 154 2.27 6.84 -2.06
CA SER A 154 1.23 5.98 -1.51
C SER A 154 1.29 4.56 -2.08
N THR A 155 1.52 4.41 -3.39
CA THR A 155 1.68 3.10 -4.02
C THR A 155 2.87 2.33 -3.47
N GLU A 156 4.02 3.00 -3.25
CA GLU A 156 5.21 2.38 -2.65
C GLU A 156 4.95 1.91 -1.21
N LYS A 157 4.27 2.73 -0.39
CA LYS A 157 3.86 2.36 0.97
C LYS A 157 2.91 1.15 0.97
N VAL A 158 1.91 1.16 0.08
CA VAL A 158 0.95 0.05 -0.08
C VAL A 158 1.65 -1.24 -0.49
N ASN A 159 2.51 -1.20 -1.51
CA ASN A 159 3.25 -2.39 -1.95
C ASN A 159 4.14 -2.96 -0.85
N ARG A 160 4.76 -2.08 -0.05
CA ARG A 160 5.54 -2.50 1.11
C ARG A 160 4.66 -3.16 2.18
N ALA A 161 3.51 -2.56 2.49
CA ALA A 161 2.53 -3.12 3.41
C ALA A 161 2.04 -4.51 2.95
N MET A 162 1.66 -4.64 1.68
CA MET A 162 1.27 -5.93 1.09
C MET A 162 2.38 -6.97 1.18
N LYS A 163 3.63 -6.60 0.96
CA LYS A 163 4.76 -7.52 1.13
C LYS A 163 4.85 -8.03 2.56
N MET A 164 4.89 -7.14 3.54
CA MET A 164 5.08 -7.52 4.95
C MET A 164 3.89 -8.28 5.53
N PHE A 165 2.66 -7.83 5.24
CA PHE A 165 1.48 -8.55 5.70
C PHE A 165 1.34 -9.88 4.96
N GLY A 166 1.60 -9.91 3.65
CA GLY A 166 1.58 -11.15 2.86
C GLY A 166 2.53 -12.24 3.37
N GLU A 167 3.62 -11.90 4.06
CA GLU A 167 4.53 -12.87 4.70
C GLU A 167 3.90 -13.59 5.91
N ILE A 168 2.87 -13.02 6.53
CA ILE A 168 2.21 -13.58 7.72
C ILE A 168 0.74 -13.95 7.45
N THR A 169 0.16 -13.48 6.34
CA THR A 169 -1.17 -13.85 5.89
C THR A 169 -1.19 -15.30 5.41
N PRO A 170 -2.18 -16.12 5.78
CA PRO A 170 -2.36 -17.44 5.17
C PRO A 170 -2.52 -17.32 3.66
N GLU A 171 -1.79 -18.13 2.90
CA GLU A 171 -1.74 -18.05 1.43
C GLU A 171 -3.14 -18.09 0.80
N ALA A 172 -4.04 -18.94 1.31
CA ALA A 172 -5.41 -19.09 0.83
C ALA A 172 -6.28 -17.82 1.02
N ALA A 173 -5.88 -16.89 1.88
CA ALA A 173 -6.58 -15.61 2.07
C ALA A 173 -6.08 -14.51 1.11
N ILE A 174 -4.89 -14.66 0.51
CA ILE A 174 -4.30 -13.65 -0.35
C ILE A 174 -4.95 -13.71 -1.73
N VAL A 175 -5.70 -12.66 -2.07
CA VAL A 175 -6.32 -12.51 -3.39
C VAL A 175 -5.93 -11.17 -4.03
N PRO A 176 -5.99 -11.05 -5.37
CA PRO A 176 -5.83 -9.77 -6.05
C PRO A 176 -6.78 -8.69 -5.51
N VAL A 177 -6.28 -7.46 -5.38
CA VAL A 177 -7.01 -6.34 -4.77
C VAL A 177 -7.29 -5.25 -5.79
N VAL A 178 -8.53 -4.75 -5.83
CA VAL A 178 -8.85 -3.49 -6.53
C VAL A 178 -9.14 -2.41 -5.50
N ALA A 179 -8.32 -1.35 -5.50
CA ALA A 179 -8.48 -0.21 -4.61
C ALA A 179 -8.93 1.02 -5.38
N ASN A 180 -10.14 1.52 -5.10
CA ASN A 180 -10.64 2.73 -5.72
C ASN A 180 -10.44 3.92 -4.78
N VAL A 181 -9.69 4.92 -5.24
CA VAL A 181 -9.36 6.11 -4.45
C VAL A 181 -10.00 7.34 -5.06
N ARG A 182 -10.92 7.95 -4.32
CA ARG A 182 -11.47 9.27 -4.62
C ARG A 182 -10.82 10.30 -3.72
N SER A 183 -10.48 11.45 -4.27
CA SER A 183 -9.91 12.54 -3.49
C SER A 183 -10.54 13.88 -3.82
N PHE A 184 -10.49 14.78 -2.83
CA PHE A 184 -11.13 16.08 -2.86
C PHE A 184 -10.13 17.17 -2.45
N LYS A 185 -10.08 18.27 -3.21
CA LYS A 185 -9.21 19.42 -2.91
C LYS A 185 -9.76 20.29 -1.79
N THR A 186 -11.08 20.39 -1.67
CA THR A 186 -11.73 21.28 -0.71
C THR A 186 -12.46 20.48 0.37
N LYS A 187 -12.42 21.00 1.60
CA LYS A 187 -13.12 20.40 2.74
C LYS A 187 -14.63 20.32 2.52
N ASP A 188 -15.22 21.29 1.82
CA ASP A 188 -16.66 21.32 1.57
C ASP A 188 -17.10 20.22 0.60
N SER A 189 -16.39 20.04 -0.52
CA SER A 189 -16.70 18.96 -1.46
C SER A 189 -16.52 17.57 -0.82
N TYR A 190 -15.46 17.41 -0.03
CA TYR A 190 -15.23 16.23 0.79
C TYR A 190 -16.37 15.96 1.77
N ASN A 191 -16.77 16.96 2.57
CA ASN A 191 -17.83 16.83 3.57
C ASN A 191 -19.19 16.53 2.92
N ASN A 192 -19.50 17.19 1.79
CA ASN A 192 -20.74 16.96 1.05
C ASN A 192 -20.80 15.53 0.49
N TYR A 193 -19.67 14.99 0.03
CA TYR A 193 -19.58 13.59 -0.40
C TYR A 193 -19.71 12.63 0.80
N SER A 194 -18.96 12.90 1.88
CA SER A 194 -18.95 12.08 3.09
C SER A 194 -20.33 11.95 3.73
N LYS A 195 -21.10 13.03 3.85
CA LYS A 195 -22.48 13.00 4.38
C LYS A 195 -23.41 12.10 3.59
N LYS A 196 -23.21 11.99 2.26
CA LYS A 196 -24.04 11.14 1.39
C LYS A 196 -23.64 9.67 1.41
N LYS A 197 -22.37 9.38 1.72
CA LYS A 197 -21.77 8.05 1.56
C LYS A 197 -21.39 7.39 2.89
N SER A 198 -21.43 8.12 3.98
CA SER A 198 -20.96 7.66 5.29
C SER A 198 -21.78 8.30 6.41
N SER A 199 -21.95 7.58 7.53
CA SER A 199 -22.58 8.11 8.75
C SER A 199 -21.60 8.89 9.63
N LEU A 200 -20.53 9.45 9.06
CA LEU A 200 -19.51 10.17 9.82
C LEU A 200 -20.10 11.47 10.37
N LYS A 201 -20.09 11.61 11.70
CA LYS A 201 -20.52 12.83 12.40
C LYS A 201 -19.43 13.91 12.46
N THR A 202 -18.17 13.54 12.21
CA THR A 202 -17.01 14.43 12.36
C THR A 202 -16.13 14.36 11.12
N PRO A 203 -15.55 15.48 10.64
CA PRO A 203 -14.62 15.47 9.51
C PRO A 203 -13.37 14.64 9.83
N THR A 204 -12.94 13.84 8.85
CA THR A 204 -11.81 12.92 8.97
C THR A 204 -10.83 13.22 7.83
N ALA A 205 -9.60 12.73 7.94
CA ALA A 205 -8.62 12.88 6.87
C ALA A 205 -8.99 12.06 5.63
N GLY A 206 -9.64 10.92 5.87
CA GLY A 206 -10.06 9.95 4.89
C GLY A 206 -10.96 8.90 5.54
N PHE A 207 -11.64 8.13 4.71
CA PHE A 207 -12.38 6.95 5.16
C PHE A 207 -12.50 5.94 4.02
N TYR A 208 -12.59 4.67 4.38
CA TYR A 208 -12.96 3.59 3.48
C TYR A 208 -14.42 3.18 3.68
N THR A 209 -15.12 2.90 2.57
CA THR A 209 -16.44 2.26 2.60
C THR A 209 -16.38 0.91 1.93
N SER A 210 -16.59 -0.15 2.72
CA SER A 210 -16.63 -1.53 2.21
C SER A 210 -17.77 -1.72 1.20
N GLY A 211 -18.96 -1.16 1.42
CA GLY A 211 -20.09 -1.26 0.47
C GLY A 211 -19.71 -0.86 -0.96
N ASN A 212 -19.12 0.32 -1.13
CA ASN A 212 -18.73 0.84 -2.46
C ASN A 212 -17.33 0.42 -2.91
N ASN A 213 -16.56 -0.23 -2.04
CA ASN A 213 -15.13 -0.49 -2.23
C ASN A 213 -14.37 0.79 -2.64
N GLU A 214 -14.55 1.86 -1.84
CA GLU A 214 -14.01 3.19 -2.14
C GLU A 214 -13.35 3.80 -0.91
N SER A 215 -12.09 4.19 -1.10
CA SER A 215 -11.30 5.02 -0.20
C SER A 215 -11.47 6.48 -0.59
N VAL A 216 -11.85 7.33 0.34
CA VAL A 216 -12.12 8.76 0.12
C VAL A 216 -11.15 9.59 0.95
N VAL A 217 -10.43 10.53 0.34
CA VAL A 217 -9.41 11.34 1.04
C VAL A 217 -9.56 12.84 0.80
N LEU A 218 -9.28 13.63 1.82
CA LEU A 218 -9.10 15.09 1.70
C LEU A 218 -7.62 15.39 1.43
N ILE A 219 -7.36 16.09 0.32
CA ILE A 219 -6.01 16.50 -0.06
C ILE A 219 -5.50 17.58 0.90
N ARG A 220 -4.29 17.40 1.41
CA ARG A 220 -3.54 18.36 2.23
C ARG A 220 -2.15 18.54 1.61
N ASP A 221 -1.08 18.50 2.41
CA ASP A 221 0.28 18.32 1.93
C ASP A 221 0.51 16.90 1.36
N ASP A 222 1.52 16.77 0.51
CA ASP A 222 1.78 15.54 -0.25
C ASP A 222 2.08 14.34 0.67
N GLU A 223 2.86 14.53 1.74
CA GLU A 223 3.21 13.47 2.67
C GLU A 223 1.97 12.98 3.46
N SER A 224 1.24 13.91 4.07
CA SER A 224 0.03 13.59 4.82
C SER A 224 -1.04 12.98 3.94
N THR A 225 -1.14 13.41 2.68
CA THR A 225 -2.10 12.86 1.71
C THR A 225 -1.67 11.45 1.31
N ALA A 226 -0.39 11.22 0.99
CA ALA A 226 0.13 9.90 0.65
C ALA A 226 -0.04 8.90 1.79
N ASN A 227 0.22 9.31 3.04
CA ASN A 227 -0.01 8.49 4.23
C ASN A 227 -1.51 8.14 4.38
N THR A 228 -2.40 9.12 4.19
CA THR A 228 -3.85 8.87 4.27
C THR A 228 -4.31 7.92 3.17
N VAL A 229 -3.85 8.10 1.92
CA VAL A 229 -4.18 7.19 0.81
C VAL A 229 -3.71 5.77 1.11
N ALA A 230 -2.46 5.61 1.58
CA ALA A 230 -1.94 4.29 1.92
C ALA A 230 -2.77 3.61 3.04
N HIS A 231 -3.10 4.36 4.09
CA HIS A 231 -3.97 3.91 5.18
C HIS A 231 -5.31 3.40 4.66
N GLU A 232 -6.04 4.21 3.88
CA GLU A 232 -7.36 3.81 3.39
C GLU A 232 -7.29 2.63 2.40
N ILE A 233 -6.20 2.47 1.65
CA ILE A 233 -5.99 1.31 0.77
C ILE A 233 -5.72 0.04 1.60
N VAL A 234 -5.06 0.13 2.76
CA VAL A 234 -4.88 -1.04 3.63
C VAL A 234 -6.22 -1.56 4.15
N HIS A 235 -7.19 -0.70 4.46
CA HIS A 235 -8.54 -1.17 4.74
C HIS A 235 -9.16 -1.92 3.56
N THR A 236 -8.91 -1.48 2.33
CA THR A 236 -9.34 -2.20 1.12
C THR A 236 -8.69 -3.58 1.05
N ILE A 237 -7.38 -3.68 1.28
CA ILE A 237 -6.64 -4.94 1.29
C ILE A 237 -7.21 -5.88 2.36
N ASN A 238 -7.39 -5.38 3.57
CA ASN A 238 -7.96 -6.14 4.68
C ASN A 238 -9.35 -6.69 4.34
N GLN A 239 -10.20 -5.87 3.69
CA GLN A 239 -11.53 -6.31 3.25
C GLN A 239 -11.48 -7.39 2.16
N HIS A 240 -10.48 -7.41 1.28
CA HIS A 240 -10.33 -8.47 0.28
C HIS A 240 -9.78 -9.76 0.89
N TRP A 241 -8.76 -9.65 1.74
CA TRP A 241 -8.06 -10.83 2.27
C TRP A 241 -8.82 -11.50 3.42
N TYR A 242 -9.36 -10.69 4.32
CA TYR A 242 -9.93 -11.16 5.58
C TYR A 242 -11.42 -10.90 5.69
N GLY A 243 -11.92 -9.82 5.09
CA GLY A 243 -13.29 -9.36 5.26
C GLY A 243 -13.38 -8.34 6.39
N GLN A 244 -14.47 -8.38 7.15
CA GLN A 244 -14.65 -7.56 8.33
C GLN A 244 -13.85 -8.13 9.51
N ILE A 245 -12.80 -7.42 9.93
CA ILE A 245 -11.93 -7.84 11.05
C ILE A 245 -12.07 -6.95 12.28
N ALA A 246 -11.54 -7.39 13.42
CA ALA A 246 -11.49 -6.60 14.65
C ALA A 246 -10.94 -5.20 14.40
N ARG A 247 -11.62 -4.18 14.92
CA ARG A 247 -11.31 -2.77 14.64
C ARG A 247 -9.88 -2.42 15.01
N TRP A 248 -9.41 -2.82 16.20
CA TRP A 248 -8.03 -2.56 16.62
C TRP A 248 -7.01 -3.15 15.64
N LEU A 249 -7.30 -4.31 15.05
CA LEU A 249 -6.41 -4.96 14.09
C LEU A 249 -6.45 -4.23 12.75
N ASN A 250 -7.65 -3.88 12.27
CA ASN A 250 -7.83 -3.17 11.00
C ASN A 250 -7.14 -1.79 11.01
N GLU A 251 -7.40 -1.00 12.05
CA GLU A 251 -6.80 0.33 12.23
C GLU A 251 -5.30 0.22 12.51
N GLY A 252 -4.88 -0.74 13.35
CA GLY A 252 -3.46 -0.96 13.66
C GLY A 252 -2.63 -1.33 12.44
N MET A 253 -3.15 -2.18 11.55
CA MET A 253 -2.50 -2.53 10.28
C MET A 253 -2.42 -1.34 9.33
N ALA A 254 -3.47 -0.54 9.24
CA ALA A 254 -3.51 0.65 8.39
C ALA A 254 -2.53 1.72 8.89
N GLU A 255 -2.49 2.00 10.20
CA GLU A 255 -1.52 2.90 10.82
C GLU A 255 -0.08 2.39 10.67
N TYR A 256 0.16 1.09 10.82
CA TYR A 256 1.49 0.49 10.64
C TYR A 256 2.03 0.74 9.22
N ALA A 257 1.17 0.62 8.21
CA ALA A 257 1.54 0.83 6.81
C ALA A 257 1.87 2.29 6.45
N GLU A 258 1.41 3.27 7.23
CA GLU A 258 1.72 4.67 6.96
C GLU A 258 3.19 5.00 7.19
N ASN A 259 3.74 4.52 8.30
CA ASN A 259 5.11 4.86 8.69
C ASN A 259 5.77 3.73 9.50
N LEU A 260 6.62 2.98 8.80
CA LEU A 260 7.29 1.78 9.33
C LEU A 260 8.56 2.08 10.12
N SER A 261 9.17 3.24 9.90
CA SER A 261 10.48 3.58 10.47
C SER A 261 10.38 4.44 11.72
N GLN A 262 9.34 5.26 11.86
CA GLN A 262 9.14 6.14 13.02
C GLN A 262 7.68 6.56 13.15
N SER A 263 6.96 5.95 14.09
CA SER A 263 5.63 6.46 14.45
C SER A 263 5.69 7.35 15.68
N HIS A 264 5.14 8.56 15.53
CA HIS A 264 4.79 9.47 16.63
C HIS A 264 3.97 8.78 17.74
N TRP A 265 3.28 7.68 17.42
CA TRP A 265 2.52 6.91 18.39
C TRP A 265 3.36 6.33 19.53
N ARG A 266 4.62 5.96 19.32
CA ARG A 266 5.46 5.47 20.42
C ARG A 266 5.66 6.56 21.48
N SER A 267 6.08 7.76 21.06
CA SER A 267 6.28 8.90 21.96
C SER A 267 4.98 9.31 22.65
N TYR A 268 3.86 9.31 21.91
CA TYR A 268 2.54 9.57 22.48
C TYR A 268 2.16 8.56 23.57
N LEU A 269 2.38 7.26 23.34
CA LEU A 269 2.04 6.20 24.29
C LEU A 269 2.94 6.19 25.53
N LEU A 270 4.21 6.57 25.40
CA LEU A 270 5.08 6.70 26.56
C LEU A 270 4.60 7.82 27.52
N GLN A 271 3.91 8.84 26.99
CA GLN A 271 3.34 9.93 27.78
C GLN A 271 1.93 9.63 28.30
N ASN A 272 1.10 8.96 27.49
CA ASN A 272 -0.34 8.81 27.76
C ASN A 272 -0.75 7.40 28.24
N GLN A 273 0.22 6.46 28.27
CA GLN A 273 0.03 5.02 28.45
C GLN A 273 -0.85 4.39 27.35
N PRO A 274 -0.66 3.10 27.01
CA PRO A 274 -1.58 2.39 26.12
C PRO A 274 -2.90 2.05 26.82
N VAL A 275 -3.94 1.85 26.00
CA VAL A 275 -5.16 1.17 26.46
C VAL A 275 -4.79 -0.27 26.86
N SER A 276 -5.34 -0.78 27.97
CA SER A 276 -5.12 -2.18 28.35
C SER A 276 -5.65 -3.14 27.28
N LEU A 277 -5.02 -4.31 27.13
CA LEU A 277 -5.42 -5.23 26.06
C LEU A 277 -6.85 -5.75 26.23
N ASN A 278 -7.31 -5.95 27.47
CA ASN A 278 -8.72 -6.28 27.75
C ASN A 278 -9.68 -5.21 27.21
N ASN A 279 -9.39 -3.93 27.43
CA ASN A 279 -10.22 -2.83 26.93
C ASN A 279 -10.10 -2.67 25.41
N LEU A 280 -8.92 -2.88 24.84
CA LEU A 280 -8.71 -2.84 23.39
C LEU A 280 -9.56 -3.90 22.68
N PHE A 281 -9.53 -5.14 23.17
CA PHE A 281 -10.22 -6.27 22.56
C PHE A 281 -11.74 -6.23 22.78
N ALA A 282 -12.20 -5.71 23.92
CA ALA A 282 -13.63 -5.52 24.21
C ALA A 282 -14.20 -4.17 23.73
N SER A 283 -13.42 -3.40 22.94
CA SER A 283 -13.78 -2.02 22.60
C SER A 283 -15.02 -1.92 21.73
N THR A 284 -15.88 -0.95 22.07
CA THR A 284 -17.08 -0.62 21.29
C THR A 284 -16.85 0.66 20.50
N ARG A 285 -17.77 1.03 19.62
CA ARG A 285 -17.73 2.32 18.92
C ARG A 285 -17.56 3.50 19.90
N ASN A 286 -18.29 3.50 21.01
CA ASN A 286 -18.23 4.57 22.00
C ASN A 286 -16.85 4.65 22.65
N SER A 287 -16.18 3.52 22.89
CA SER A 287 -14.81 3.48 23.43
C SER A 287 -13.85 4.28 22.55
N TRP A 288 -13.92 4.07 21.23
CA TRP A 288 -13.08 4.76 20.25
C TRP A 288 -13.49 6.22 20.04
N ASP A 289 -14.78 6.54 20.13
CA ASP A 289 -15.25 7.92 19.96
C ASP A 289 -14.82 8.84 21.12
N ASN A 290 -14.68 8.26 22.32
CA ASN A 290 -14.27 8.96 23.54
C ASN A 290 -12.75 9.14 23.66
N ASP A 291 -11.95 8.20 23.15
CA ASP A 291 -10.50 8.19 23.33
C ASP A 291 -9.76 7.78 22.03
N THR A 292 -10.11 8.46 20.95
CA THR A 292 -9.71 8.07 19.61
C THR A 292 -8.20 7.91 19.48
N GLN A 293 -7.42 8.93 19.86
CA GLN A 293 -5.96 8.89 19.66
C GLN A 293 -5.28 7.72 20.38
N ARG A 294 -5.67 7.41 21.63
CA ARG A 294 -5.04 6.33 22.40
C ARG A 294 -5.40 4.96 21.84
N TYR A 295 -6.61 4.76 21.34
CA TYR A 295 -6.99 3.52 20.67
C TYR A 295 -6.23 3.29 19.35
N TYR A 296 -6.09 4.33 18.51
CA TYR A 296 -5.27 4.24 17.28
C TYR A 296 -3.81 3.97 17.62
N ALA A 297 -3.24 4.73 18.55
CA ALA A 297 -1.84 4.58 18.96
C ALA A 297 -1.58 3.18 19.55
N THR A 298 -2.45 2.70 20.44
CA THR A 298 -2.34 1.35 21.04
C THR A 298 -2.46 0.27 19.98
N SER A 299 -3.39 0.43 19.02
CA SER A 299 -3.59 -0.51 17.92
C SER A 299 -2.35 -0.60 17.02
N TRP A 300 -1.78 0.56 16.64
CA TRP A 300 -0.51 0.61 15.92
C TRP A 300 0.61 -0.09 16.69
N ALA A 301 0.75 0.22 17.98
CA ALA A 301 1.81 -0.34 18.81
C ALA A 301 1.66 -1.85 18.99
N PHE A 302 0.45 -2.35 19.15
CA PHE A 302 0.19 -3.77 19.33
C PHE A 302 0.41 -4.56 18.04
N VAL A 303 0.01 -4.03 16.88
CA VAL A 303 0.39 -4.60 15.57
C VAL A 303 1.91 -4.58 15.38
N SER A 304 2.58 -3.48 15.74
CA SER A 304 4.04 -3.36 15.65
C SER A 304 4.76 -4.38 16.54
N PHE A 305 4.27 -4.58 17.77
CA PHE A 305 4.75 -5.61 18.69
C PHE A 305 4.63 -6.99 18.05
N MET A 306 3.46 -7.32 17.49
CA MET A 306 3.24 -8.61 16.88
C MET A 306 4.12 -8.83 15.64
N MET A 307 4.24 -7.83 14.77
CA MET A 307 5.14 -7.88 13.61
C MET A 307 6.61 -8.07 14.01
N ALA A 308 7.02 -7.53 15.16
CA ALA A 308 8.41 -7.58 15.62
C ALA A 308 8.75 -8.84 16.45
N LYS A 309 7.82 -9.33 17.28
CA LYS A 309 8.08 -10.36 18.30
C LYS A 309 7.17 -11.58 18.21
N GLU A 310 5.98 -11.43 17.65
CA GLU A 310 4.91 -12.44 17.72
C GLU A 310 4.26 -12.69 16.34
N LYS A 311 5.06 -12.76 15.26
CA LYS A 311 4.56 -12.90 13.87
C LYS A 311 3.65 -14.11 13.71
N GLN A 312 4.00 -15.24 14.35
CA GLN A 312 3.21 -16.46 14.29
C GLN A 312 1.85 -16.32 14.99
N PHE A 313 1.80 -15.57 16.10
CA PHE A 313 0.54 -15.25 16.74
C PHE A 313 -0.32 -14.34 15.85
N MET A 314 0.27 -13.32 15.22
CA MET A 314 -0.44 -12.48 14.25
C MET A 314 -1.01 -13.29 13.08
N SER A 315 -0.22 -14.23 12.54
CA SER A 315 -0.66 -15.12 11.46
C SER A 315 -1.89 -15.94 11.87
N ARG A 316 -1.90 -16.50 13.08
CA ARG A 316 -3.05 -17.24 13.62
C ARG A 316 -4.29 -16.36 13.80
N LEU A 317 -4.12 -15.11 14.26
CA LEU A 317 -5.22 -14.15 14.36
C LEU A 317 -5.81 -13.84 12.97
N LEU A 318 -4.95 -13.57 11.99
CA LEU A 318 -5.37 -13.27 10.61
C LEU A 318 -6.05 -14.47 9.95
N LEU A 319 -5.57 -15.69 10.21
CA LEU A 319 -6.25 -16.91 9.78
C LEU A 319 -7.66 -16.97 10.35
N LYS A 320 -7.81 -16.74 11.66
CA LYS A 320 -9.11 -16.78 12.32
C LYS A 320 -10.09 -15.74 11.78
N GLU A 321 -9.63 -14.51 11.60
CA GLU A 321 -10.41 -13.43 10.97
C GLU A 321 -10.84 -13.78 9.53
N SER A 322 -9.98 -14.52 8.80
CA SER A 322 -10.24 -14.90 7.42
C SER A 322 -11.27 -16.02 7.23
N GLU A 323 -11.69 -16.74 8.28
CA GLU A 323 -12.54 -17.93 8.13
C GLU A 323 -13.97 -17.63 7.67
N ASN A 324 -14.56 -16.52 8.12
CA ASN A 324 -15.97 -16.19 7.82
C ASN A 324 -16.22 -14.74 7.41
N GLY A 325 -15.18 -13.90 7.36
CA GLY A 325 -15.24 -12.53 6.84
C GLY A 325 -16.20 -11.57 7.55
N CYS A 326 -16.77 -11.98 8.68
CA CYS A 326 -17.89 -11.32 9.33
C CYS A 326 -17.72 -11.18 10.84
N ALA A 327 -17.17 -12.21 11.48
CA ALA A 327 -17.04 -12.28 12.92
C ALA A 327 -15.64 -11.87 13.34
N ALA A 328 -15.54 -10.67 13.91
CA ALA A 328 -14.31 -10.18 14.50
C ALA A 328 -13.85 -11.06 15.67
N LEU A 329 -12.54 -11.10 15.90
CA LEU A 329 -11.93 -11.79 17.04
C LEU A 329 -12.55 -11.39 18.38
N SER A 330 -12.96 -12.39 19.16
CA SER A 330 -13.31 -12.19 20.58
C SER A 330 -12.06 -12.26 21.46
N SER A 331 -12.13 -11.70 22.68
CA SER A 331 -11.07 -11.87 23.68
C SER A 331 -10.76 -13.34 23.98
N HIS A 332 -11.78 -14.22 23.90
CA HIS A 332 -11.60 -15.66 24.06
C HIS A 332 -10.77 -16.26 22.92
N ASP A 333 -11.07 -15.91 21.66
CA ASP A 333 -10.29 -16.36 20.51
C ASP A 333 -8.83 -15.92 20.62
N ILE A 334 -8.61 -14.65 20.99
CA ILE A 334 -7.27 -14.08 21.15
C ILE A 334 -6.48 -14.84 22.21
N GLN A 335 -7.06 -15.05 23.40
CA GLN A 335 -6.40 -15.80 24.48
C GLN A 335 -6.08 -17.24 24.05
N LYS A 336 -7.03 -17.91 23.40
CA LYS A 336 -6.86 -19.28 22.90
C LYS A 336 -5.73 -19.38 21.89
N LEU A 337 -5.66 -18.44 20.94
CA LEU A 337 -4.64 -18.43 19.88
C LEU A 337 -3.26 -17.98 20.37
N TYR A 338 -3.21 -17.18 21.45
CA TYR A 338 -1.95 -16.84 22.12
C TYR A 338 -1.42 -18.01 22.97
N GLY A 339 -2.32 -18.81 23.57
CA GLY A 339 -1.96 -19.98 24.38
C GLY A 339 -1.57 -19.66 25.82
N ARG A 340 -1.71 -18.39 26.24
CA ARG A 340 -1.46 -17.92 27.61
C ARG A 340 -2.50 -16.86 28.00
N PRO A 341 -2.69 -16.55 29.30
CA PRO A 341 -3.64 -15.52 29.73
C PRO A 341 -3.36 -14.15 29.10
N ILE A 342 -4.41 -13.36 28.82
CA ILE A 342 -4.29 -12.00 28.25
C ILE A 342 -3.37 -11.11 29.11
N ALA A 343 -3.38 -11.28 30.43
CA ALA A 343 -2.49 -10.53 31.32
C ALA A 343 -0.99 -10.80 31.04
N GLN A 344 -0.63 -11.99 30.56
CA GLN A 344 0.74 -12.27 30.13
C GLN A 344 1.06 -11.58 28.80
N LEU A 345 0.14 -11.64 27.84
CA LEU A 345 0.26 -10.93 26.56
C LEU A 345 0.44 -9.42 26.77
N GLU A 346 -0.31 -8.84 27.70
CA GLU A 346 -0.21 -7.43 28.07
C GLU A 346 1.15 -7.11 28.70
N ARG A 347 1.66 -7.95 29.60
CA ARG A 347 3.03 -7.78 30.15
C ARG A 347 4.10 -7.81 29.06
N ASP A 348 3.99 -8.75 28.12
CA ASP A 348 4.98 -8.91 27.05
C ASP A 348 4.92 -7.73 26.07
N PHE A 349 3.72 -7.25 25.72
CA PHE A 349 3.50 -6.03 24.95
C PHE A 349 4.08 -4.79 25.64
N LEU A 350 3.76 -4.57 26.92
CA LEU A 350 4.24 -3.42 27.68
C LEU A 350 5.76 -3.43 27.88
N ARG A 351 6.36 -4.63 28.02
CA ARG A 351 7.82 -4.78 28.09
C ARG A 351 8.49 -4.39 26.76
N TRP A 352 7.88 -4.70 25.63
CA TRP A 352 8.39 -4.33 24.31
C TRP A 352 8.22 -2.84 24.00
N LEU A 353 7.15 -2.21 24.49
CA LEU A 353 6.84 -0.81 24.21
C LEU A 353 7.83 0.17 24.87
N LYS A 354 8.29 -0.17 26.08
CA LYS A 354 9.35 0.54 26.80
C LYS A 354 10.66 0.34 26.05
#